data_AF-A0A7W1IE75-F1
#
_entry.id   AF-A0A7W1IE75-F1
#
_cell.length_a   1.000
_cell.length_b   1.000
_cell.length_c   1.000
_cell.angle_alpha   90.00
_cell.angle_beta   90.00
_cell.angle_gamma   90.00
#
_symmetry.space_group_name_H-M   'P 1'
#
loop_
_entity.id
_entity.type
_entity.pdbx_description
1 polymer ?
#
loop_
_entity_poly.entity_id
_entity_poly.type
_entity_poly.pdbx_seq_one_letter_code
_entity_poly.pdbx_strand_id
1 'polypeptide(L)'
;MLNKIIALLFVTSAAVSQTTNSGGNTDNNKDVHNPNDYKDPEQFDKFGKRKNAISNWQINQLKDGAIVVRLKTNQKLFDALNGQGNKEMALEKEKEQHVINVNTYHAFKDYFKFCNVYFILSNSSDTLMNGARSGIFLDSTMKVDPSITMKEKYYLLAERDFGYNSSIGFVKEDSARKVVEGGNPVKEMAIVLKNKYGHQLKGPFPYSVKEKNFMDATYDIPITVNNTSGTAPSFEYQVNRTYLADLKEKDKGKKIAPKTTGNSTAKIKKQYTYEKLAASVDELNDELSRFYQKSPKMDMEKMDPSVKPFLY
;
A
#
# COMPACT_ATOMS: atom_id res chain seq x y z
N MET A 1 -14.79 -12.58 -48.25
CA MET A 1 -14.61 -11.39 -47.39
C MET A 1 -15.76 -11.36 -46.39
N LEU A 2 -15.51 -11.71 -45.12
CA LEU A 2 -16.57 -11.86 -44.12
C LEU A 2 -16.33 -10.85 -43.00
N ASN A 3 -17.14 -9.79 -42.97
CA ASN A 3 -17.15 -8.77 -41.94
C ASN A 3 -17.64 -9.37 -40.62
N LYS A 4 -16.78 -9.37 -39.59
CA LYS A 4 -17.20 -9.61 -38.20
C LYS A 4 -17.32 -8.27 -37.49
N ILE A 5 -18.56 -7.85 -37.29
CA ILE A 5 -18.95 -6.76 -36.39
C ILE A 5 -18.78 -7.28 -34.96
N ILE A 6 -17.82 -6.72 -34.22
CA ILE A 6 -17.70 -6.93 -32.77
C ILE A 6 -18.43 -5.76 -32.10
N ALA A 7 -19.62 -6.03 -31.58
CA ALA A 7 -20.34 -5.12 -30.70
C ALA A 7 -19.75 -5.28 -29.29
N LEU A 8 -19.07 -4.25 -28.80
CA LEU A 8 -18.57 -4.19 -27.43
C LEU A 8 -19.63 -3.53 -26.55
N LEU A 9 -20.28 -4.33 -25.70
CA LEU A 9 -21.21 -3.86 -24.67
C LEU A 9 -20.41 -3.22 -23.54
N PHE A 10 -20.53 -1.89 -23.40
CA PHE A 10 -20.07 -1.18 -22.21
C PHE A 10 -21.09 -1.39 -21.09
N VAL A 11 -20.71 -2.16 -20.07
CA VAL A 11 -21.42 -2.19 -18.79
C VAL A 11 -20.88 -1.03 -17.96
N THR A 12 -21.62 0.08 -17.94
CA THR A 12 -21.40 1.17 -17.00
C THR A 12 -21.97 0.76 -15.63
N SER A 13 -21.13 0.27 -14.73
CA SER A 13 -21.50 0.10 -13.33
C SER A 13 -21.51 1.46 -12.64
N ALA A 14 -22.69 2.08 -12.58
CA ALA A 14 -22.94 3.20 -11.68
C ALA A 14 -22.91 2.68 -10.23
N ALA A 15 -21.82 2.93 -9.51
CA ALA A 15 -21.76 2.69 -8.08
C ALA A 15 -22.62 3.76 -7.37
N VAL A 16 -23.81 3.36 -6.95
CA VAL A 16 -24.62 4.15 -6.01
C VAL A 16 -23.92 4.10 -4.66
N SER A 17 -23.24 5.20 -4.31
CA SER A 17 -22.64 5.36 -2.98
C SER A 17 -23.74 5.76 -2.00
N GLN A 18 -24.16 4.83 -1.14
CA GLN A 18 -24.99 5.15 0.00
C GLN A 18 -24.10 5.77 1.08
N THR A 19 -24.18 7.09 1.24
CA THR A 19 -23.60 7.81 2.36
C THR A 19 -24.38 7.50 3.64
N THR A 20 -23.87 6.61 4.48
CA THR A 20 -24.28 6.51 5.88
C THR A 20 -23.46 7.51 6.70
N ASN A 21 -24.17 8.55 7.14
CA ASN A 21 -23.65 9.58 8.02
C ASN A 21 -23.57 8.99 9.44
N SER A 22 -22.36 8.71 9.94
CA SER A 22 -22.13 8.40 11.35
C SER A 22 -20.98 9.27 11.87
N GLY A 23 -21.37 10.38 12.50
CA GLY A 23 -20.48 11.16 13.34
C GLY A 23 -20.31 10.47 14.69
N GLY A 24 -19.07 10.41 15.17
CA GLY A 24 -18.78 9.94 16.52
C GLY A 24 -17.37 9.39 16.72
N ASN A 25 -16.49 10.27 17.16
CA ASN A 25 -15.42 10.08 18.15
C ASN A 25 -14.29 9.05 17.91
N THR A 26 -13.12 9.48 18.35
CA THR A 26 -11.84 8.76 18.38
C THR A 26 -11.89 7.44 19.16
N ASP A 27 -10.95 6.57 18.78
CA ASP A 27 -10.45 5.39 19.47
C ASP A 27 -11.05 4.02 19.17
N ASN A 28 -10.12 3.18 18.72
CA ASN A 28 -10.13 1.73 18.64
C ASN A 28 -10.61 1.13 17.32
N ASN A 29 -9.62 0.79 16.50
CA ASN A 29 -9.60 -0.35 15.60
C ASN A 29 -9.81 -1.68 16.37
N LYS A 30 -10.89 -1.78 17.15
CA LYS A 30 -11.36 -3.06 17.65
C LYS A 30 -12.22 -3.62 16.55
N ASP A 31 -11.67 -4.59 15.82
CA ASP A 31 -12.48 -5.68 15.26
C ASP A 31 -13.19 -6.35 16.46
N VAL A 32 -14.26 -5.73 16.97
CA VAL A 32 -15.13 -6.34 17.98
C VAL A 32 -15.96 -7.35 17.21
N HIS A 33 -15.39 -8.53 16.98
CA HIS A 33 -16.17 -9.68 16.57
C HIS A 33 -17.22 -9.92 17.66
N ASN A 34 -18.50 -9.85 17.30
CA ASN A 34 -19.57 -10.11 18.25
C ASN A 34 -19.56 -11.62 18.53
N PRO A 35 -19.47 -12.08 19.79
CA PRO A 35 -19.57 -13.50 20.11
C PRO A 35 -20.81 -14.18 19.49
N ASN A 36 -21.88 -13.41 19.28
CA ASN A 36 -23.13 -13.87 18.67
C ASN A 36 -23.00 -14.20 17.16
N ASP A 37 -21.93 -13.78 16.49
CA ASP A 37 -21.67 -14.11 15.08
C ASP A 37 -21.14 -15.54 14.90
N TYR A 38 -20.82 -16.23 16.00
CA TYR A 38 -20.23 -17.57 16.01
C TYR A 38 -21.26 -18.59 16.49
N LYS A 39 -21.24 -19.76 15.84
CA LYS A 39 -22.14 -20.87 16.20
C LYS A 39 -21.87 -21.44 17.60
N ASP A 40 -20.65 -21.26 18.11
CA ASP A 40 -20.17 -21.80 19.38
C ASP A 40 -19.17 -20.83 20.05
N PRO A 41 -19.37 -20.44 21.33
CA PRO A 41 -18.42 -19.65 22.10
C PRO A 41 -16.99 -20.22 22.14
N GLU A 42 -16.83 -21.55 22.09
CA GLU A 42 -15.50 -22.17 22.08
C GLU A 42 -14.73 -21.87 20.78
N GLN A 43 -15.45 -21.79 19.65
CA GLN A 43 -14.88 -21.41 18.36
C GLN A 43 -14.38 -19.96 18.38
N PHE A 44 -15.13 -19.07 19.05
CA PHE A 44 -14.75 -17.67 19.23
C PHE A 44 -13.49 -17.53 20.08
N ASP A 45 -13.42 -18.22 21.23
CA ASP A 45 -12.24 -18.20 22.11
C ASP A 45 -10.99 -18.75 21.40
N LYS A 46 -11.11 -19.87 20.68
CA LYS A 46 -10.04 -20.43 19.84
C LYS A 46 -9.57 -19.44 18.78
N PHE A 47 -10.50 -18.73 18.13
CA PHE A 47 -10.15 -17.72 17.14
C PHE A 47 -9.41 -16.54 17.78
N GLY A 48 -9.89 -16.03 18.91
CA GLY A 48 -9.25 -14.93 19.65
C GLY A 48 -7.83 -15.27 20.11
N LYS A 49 -7.64 -16.45 20.71
CA LYS A 49 -6.32 -16.97 21.11
C LYS A 49 -5.36 -17.10 19.94
N ARG A 50 -5.83 -17.71 18.83
CA ARG A 50 -5.04 -17.84 17.59
C ARG A 50 -4.64 -16.47 17.04
N LYS A 51 -5.60 -15.56 16.92
CA LYS A 51 -5.41 -14.19 16.42
C LYS A 51 -4.33 -13.45 17.22
N ASN A 52 -4.41 -13.48 18.55
CA ASN A 52 -3.42 -12.85 19.42
C ASN A 52 -2.03 -13.50 19.30
N ALA A 53 -1.96 -14.84 19.26
CA ALA A 53 -0.71 -15.54 19.07
C ALA A 53 -0.06 -15.17 17.73
N ILE A 54 -0.80 -15.22 16.62
CA ILE A 54 -0.28 -14.85 15.29
C ILE A 54 0.21 -13.41 15.30
N SER A 55 -0.57 -12.43 15.77
CA SER A 55 -0.15 -11.03 15.78
C SER A 55 1.10 -10.78 16.63
N ASN A 56 1.20 -11.41 17.80
CA ASN A 56 2.39 -11.32 18.64
C ASN A 56 3.61 -11.95 17.95
N TRP A 57 3.44 -13.06 17.23
CA TRP A 57 4.53 -13.67 16.47
C TRP A 57 4.99 -12.72 15.37
N GLN A 58 4.05 -12.22 14.57
CA GLN A 58 4.31 -11.36 13.41
C GLN A 58 5.08 -10.11 13.80
N ILE A 59 4.68 -9.39 14.85
CA ILE A 59 5.39 -8.18 15.25
C ILE A 59 6.80 -8.47 15.79
N ASN A 60 6.98 -9.59 16.50
CA ASN A 60 8.30 -10.01 16.97
C ASN A 60 9.21 -10.40 15.80
N GLN A 61 8.70 -11.12 14.79
CA GLN A 61 9.47 -11.45 13.60
C GLN A 61 9.76 -10.23 12.73
N LEU A 62 8.81 -9.30 12.63
CA LEU A 62 8.98 -8.08 11.84
C LEU A 62 10.08 -7.18 12.41
N LYS A 63 10.30 -7.18 13.73
CA LYS A 63 11.31 -6.32 14.35
C LYS A 63 12.72 -6.57 13.79
N ASP A 64 13.05 -7.84 13.53
CA ASP A 64 14.30 -8.27 12.90
C ASP A 64 14.10 -8.64 11.41
N GLY A 65 12.92 -8.33 10.87
CA GLY A 65 12.50 -8.60 9.51
C GLY A 65 12.53 -7.36 8.62
N ALA A 66 11.73 -7.38 7.57
CA ALA A 66 11.63 -6.29 6.62
C ALA A 66 10.20 -5.95 6.20
N ILE A 67 9.99 -4.71 5.78
CA ILE A 67 8.86 -4.33 4.93
C ILE A 67 9.35 -4.18 3.50
N VAL A 68 8.64 -4.81 2.57
CA VAL A 68 8.80 -4.58 1.14
C VAL A 68 7.64 -3.75 0.63
N VAL A 69 7.92 -2.49 0.30
CA VAL A 69 6.95 -1.54 -0.23
C VAL A 69 6.76 -1.80 -1.72
N ARG A 70 5.52 -2.10 -2.13
CA ARG A 70 5.15 -2.33 -3.52
C ARG A 70 4.65 -1.03 -4.15
N LEU A 71 5.43 -0.48 -5.07
CA LEU A 71 5.10 0.70 -5.85
C LEU A 71 4.27 0.29 -7.08
N LYS A 72 3.09 0.91 -7.28
CA LYS A 72 2.15 0.50 -8.33
C LYS A 72 2.71 0.86 -9.72
N THR A 73 2.60 -0.06 -10.69
CA THR A 73 3.00 0.20 -12.08
C THR A 73 1.83 0.49 -13.02
N ASN A 74 0.63 -0.01 -12.73
CA ASN A 74 -0.57 0.15 -13.57
C ASN A 74 -0.40 -0.19 -15.06
N GLN A 75 0.55 -1.08 -15.43
CA GLN A 75 0.87 -1.39 -16.83
C GLN A 75 -0.36 -1.74 -17.68
N LYS A 76 -1.29 -2.55 -17.14
CA LYS A 76 -2.54 -2.93 -17.83
C LYS A 76 -3.39 -1.72 -18.23
N LEU A 77 -3.44 -0.68 -17.40
CA LEU A 77 -4.17 0.54 -17.69
C LEU A 77 -3.49 1.31 -18.83
N PHE A 78 -2.16 1.43 -18.78
CA PHE A 78 -1.38 2.14 -19.79
C PHE A 78 -1.47 1.43 -21.15
N ASP A 79 -1.34 0.11 -21.16
CA ASP A 79 -1.49 -0.71 -22.37
C ASP A 79 -2.89 -0.57 -22.98
N ALA A 80 -3.93 -0.57 -22.14
CA ALA A 80 -5.31 -0.39 -22.59
C ALA A 80 -5.54 1.00 -23.20
N LEU A 81 -5.07 2.07 -22.54
CA LEU A 81 -5.19 3.44 -23.05
C LEU A 81 -4.42 3.63 -24.36
N ASN A 82 -3.20 3.10 -24.44
CA ASN A 82 -2.38 3.15 -25.65
C ASN A 82 -3.02 2.35 -26.80
N GLY A 83 -3.56 1.16 -26.52
CA GLY A 83 -4.29 0.34 -27.50
C GLY A 83 -5.56 1.01 -28.03
N GLN A 84 -6.18 1.90 -27.25
CA GLN A 84 -7.32 2.72 -27.65
C GLN A 84 -6.91 4.01 -28.39
N GLY A 85 -5.62 4.30 -28.51
CA GLY A 85 -5.10 5.55 -29.09
C GLY A 85 -5.12 6.75 -28.13
N ASN A 86 -5.49 6.55 -26.86
CA ASN A 86 -5.59 7.59 -25.81
C ASN A 86 -4.21 7.92 -25.19
N LYS A 87 -3.22 8.25 -26.04
CA LYS A 87 -1.81 8.44 -25.64
C LYS A 87 -1.61 9.55 -24.60
N GLU A 88 -2.36 10.65 -24.72
CA GLU A 88 -2.27 11.77 -23.77
C GLU A 88 -2.75 11.38 -22.37
N MET A 89 -3.86 10.64 -22.30
CA MET A 89 -4.39 10.14 -21.03
C MET A 89 -3.46 9.10 -20.40
N ALA A 90 -2.85 8.24 -21.21
CA ALA A 90 -1.83 7.30 -20.75
C ALA A 90 -0.64 8.05 -20.11
N LEU A 91 -0.11 9.07 -20.80
CA LEU A 91 0.99 9.90 -20.31
C LEU A 91 0.63 10.63 -19.01
N GLU A 92 -0.58 11.18 -18.89
CA GLU A 92 -1.05 11.82 -17.65
C GLU A 92 -1.07 10.83 -16.48
N LYS A 93 -1.55 9.60 -16.71
CA LYS A 93 -1.59 8.55 -15.70
C LYS A 93 -0.21 7.99 -15.33
N GLU A 94 0.71 7.95 -16.28
CA GLU A 94 2.11 7.60 -16.02
C GLU A 94 2.80 8.66 -15.14
N LYS A 95 2.64 9.95 -15.45
CA LYS A 95 3.15 11.05 -14.63
C LYS A 95 2.58 11.01 -13.21
N GLU A 96 1.25 10.87 -13.09
CA GLU A 96 0.56 10.75 -11.81
C GLU A 96 1.16 9.59 -11.00
N GLN A 97 1.24 8.39 -11.58
CA GLN A 97 1.73 7.21 -10.89
C GLN A 97 3.22 7.32 -10.52
N HIS A 98 4.05 7.94 -11.35
CA HIS A 98 5.45 8.19 -11.06
C HIS A 98 5.61 9.08 -9.83
N VAL A 99 4.91 10.22 -9.77
CA VAL A 99 4.99 11.15 -8.61
C VAL A 99 4.48 10.48 -7.33
N ILE A 100 3.39 9.71 -7.40
CA ILE A 100 2.89 8.95 -6.24
C ILE A 100 3.95 7.96 -5.74
N ASN A 101 4.61 7.23 -6.64
CA ASN A 101 5.64 6.25 -6.28
C ASN A 101 6.86 6.91 -5.65
N VAL A 102 7.34 8.01 -6.22
CA VAL A 102 8.48 8.77 -5.66
C VAL A 102 8.14 9.34 -4.30
N ASN A 103 6.94 9.94 -4.13
CA ASN A 103 6.49 10.41 -2.81
C ASN A 103 6.40 9.28 -1.79
N THR A 104 5.86 8.12 -2.18
CA THR A 104 5.76 6.93 -1.33
C THR A 104 7.14 6.44 -0.91
N TYR A 105 8.06 6.32 -1.87
CA TYR A 105 9.45 5.91 -1.60
C TYR A 105 10.10 6.81 -0.54
N HIS A 106 10.05 8.13 -0.76
CA HIS A 106 10.67 9.08 0.16
C HIS A 106 9.96 9.15 1.51
N ALA A 107 8.64 9.04 1.56
CA ALA A 107 7.90 8.98 2.83
C ALA A 107 8.36 7.80 3.69
N PHE A 108 8.44 6.59 3.13
CA PHE A 108 8.96 5.42 3.83
C PHE A 108 10.43 5.58 4.21
N LYS A 109 11.28 6.06 3.30
CA LYS A 109 12.71 6.20 3.57
C LYS A 109 12.99 7.20 4.71
N ASP A 110 12.25 8.31 4.71
CA ASP A 110 12.46 9.40 5.66
C ASP A 110 11.87 9.05 7.04
N TYR A 111 10.67 8.46 7.12
CA TYR A 111 9.92 8.31 8.39
C TYR A 111 9.82 6.88 8.93
N PHE A 112 9.93 5.84 8.10
CA PHE A 112 9.81 4.47 8.62
C PHE A 112 11.11 4.00 9.26
N LYS A 113 11.09 3.62 10.55
CA LYS A 113 12.27 3.22 11.34
C LYS A 113 12.11 1.91 12.11
N PHE A 114 10.96 1.24 12.01
CA PHE A 114 10.67 0.07 12.83
C PHE A 114 11.56 -1.15 12.50
N CYS A 115 11.75 -1.42 11.21
CA CYS A 115 12.58 -2.50 10.65
C CYS A 115 13.15 -2.10 9.28
N ASN A 116 13.87 -3.00 8.60
CA ASN A 116 14.44 -2.72 7.28
C ASN A 116 13.33 -2.50 6.23
N VAL A 117 13.57 -1.58 5.29
CA VAL A 117 12.61 -1.24 4.23
C VAL A 117 13.24 -1.39 2.85
N TYR A 118 12.52 -2.06 1.96
CA TYR A 118 12.90 -2.25 0.56
C TYR A 118 11.75 -1.86 -0.34
N PHE A 119 12.06 -1.55 -1.60
CA PHE A 119 11.08 -1.08 -2.58
C PHE A 119 11.13 -1.94 -3.82
N ILE A 120 9.96 -2.36 -4.31
CA ILE A 120 9.83 -3.08 -5.58
C ILE A 120 8.71 -2.45 -6.40
N LEU A 121 8.74 -2.68 -7.72
CA LEU A 121 7.57 -2.45 -8.55
C LEU A 121 6.55 -3.57 -8.34
N SER A 122 5.26 -3.25 -8.48
CA SER A 122 4.18 -4.20 -8.22
C SER A 122 4.22 -5.43 -9.13
N ASN A 123 4.79 -5.32 -10.33
CA ASN A 123 5.00 -6.44 -11.26
C ASN A 123 6.14 -7.39 -10.85
N SER A 124 6.98 -7.02 -9.87
CA SER A 124 8.06 -7.88 -9.33
C SER A 124 7.62 -8.74 -8.14
N SER A 125 6.33 -8.69 -7.76
CA SER A 125 5.81 -9.36 -6.56
C SER A 125 5.94 -10.88 -6.63
N ASP A 126 5.64 -11.47 -7.79
CA ASP A 126 5.77 -12.93 -7.99
C ASP A 126 7.24 -13.36 -7.91
N THR A 127 8.16 -12.56 -8.44
CA THR A 127 9.60 -12.80 -8.37
C THR A 127 10.08 -12.83 -6.91
N LEU A 128 9.64 -11.88 -6.08
CA LEU A 128 9.93 -11.86 -4.65
C LEU A 128 9.34 -13.08 -3.92
N MET A 129 8.07 -13.40 -4.20
CA MET A 129 7.36 -14.55 -3.60
C MET A 129 8.03 -15.89 -3.97
N ASN A 130 8.58 -16.00 -5.18
CA ASN A 130 9.35 -17.17 -5.63
C ASN A 130 10.79 -17.22 -5.08
N GLY A 131 11.14 -16.34 -4.13
CA GLY A 131 12.38 -16.43 -3.38
C GLY A 131 13.50 -15.50 -3.86
N ALA A 132 13.29 -14.65 -4.87
CA ALA A 132 14.29 -13.66 -5.25
C ALA A 132 14.57 -12.69 -4.08
N ARG A 133 15.85 -12.41 -3.83
CA ARG A 133 16.33 -11.54 -2.75
C ARG A 133 17.30 -10.47 -3.22
N SER A 134 17.52 -10.36 -4.52
CA SER A 134 18.33 -9.32 -5.17
C SER A 134 17.83 -9.11 -6.60
N GLY A 135 18.29 -8.05 -7.28
CA GLY A 135 17.97 -7.79 -8.68
C GLY A 135 16.53 -7.36 -8.98
N ILE A 136 15.75 -7.03 -7.94
CA ILE A 136 14.37 -6.53 -8.07
C ILE A 136 14.09 -5.26 -7.25
N PHE A 137 15.04 -4.83 -6.43
CA PHE A 137 14.86 -3.73 -5.48
C PHE A 137 15.27 -2.40 -6.08
N LEU A 138 14.52 -1.36 -5.75
CA LEU A 138 14.68 -0.02 -6.29
C LEU A 138 15.54 0.87 -5.40
N ASP A 139 16.35 1.71 -6.04
CA ASP A 139 17.07 2.81 -5.41
C ASP A 139 16.23 4.10 -5.36
N SER A 140 16.85 5.21 -4.94
CA SER A 140 16.20 6.52 -4.87
C SER A 140 15.89 7.14 -6.24
N THR A 141 16.41 6.57 -7.32
CA THR A 141 16.15 7.01 -8.70
C THR A 141 14.99 6.23 -9.34
N MET A 142 14.30 5.39 -8.57
CA MET A 142 13.24 4.48 -9.03
C MET A 142 13.75 3.43 -10.04
N LYS A 143 15.04 3.09 -10.01
CA LYS A 143 15.63 2.07 -10.87
C LYS A 143 16.05 0.86 -10.05
N VAL A 144 16.01 -0.31 -10.68
CA VAL A 144 16.52 -1.53 -10.05
C VAL A 144 18.02 -1.39 -9.83
N ASP A 145 18.45 -1.56 -8.58
CA ASP A 145 19.86 -1.60 -8.20
C ASP A 145 20.23 -3.03 -7.79
N PRO A 146 21.03 -3.74 -8.60
CA PRO A 146 21.46 -5.11 -8.31
C PRO A 146 22.27 -5.26 -7.02
N SER A 147 22.85 -4.18 -6.50
CA SER A 147 23.62 -4.21 -5.25
C SER A 147 22.72 -4.33 -4.02
N ILE A 148 21.43 -3.98 -4.14
CA ILE A 148 20.46 -4.08 -3.05
C ILE A 148 20.02 -5.54 -2.91
N THR A 149 20.31 -6.12 -1.74
CA THR A 149 19.94 -7.50 -1.39
C THR A 149 19.20 -7.53 -0.05
N MET A 150 18.02 -8.14 -0.02
CA MET A 150 17.25 -8.35 1.21
C MET A 150 17.79 -9.58 1.95
N LYS A 151 18.27 -9.38 3.18
CA LYS A 151 18.89 -10.45 4.00
C LYS A 151 17.89 -11.13 4.92
N GLU A 152 16.76 -10.48 5.15
CA GLU A 152 15.74 -10.89 6.09
C GLU A 152 14.93 -12.07 5.53
N LYS A 153 14.66 -13.06 6.39
CA LYS A 153 13.83 -14.21 6.04
C LYS A 153 12.35 -13.86 6.10
N TYR A 154 11.96 -13.13 7.14
CA TYR A 154 10.60 -12.66 7.36
C TYR A 154 10.41 -11.28 6.77
N TYR A 155 9.35 -11.12 5.99
CA TYR A 155 8.95 -9.82 5.46
C TYR A 155 7.44 -9.70 5.32
N LEU A 156 6.97 -8.47 5.39
CA LEU A 156 5.62 -8.10 5.02
C LEU A 156 5.63 -7.23 3.77
N LEU A 157 4.54 -7.25 3.02
CA LEU A 157 4.30 -6.33 1.93
C LEU A 157 3.59 -5.11 2.47
N ALA A 158 4.01 -3.92 2.05
CA ALA A 158 3.28 -2.67 2.28
C ALA A 158 2.88 -2.07 0.94
N GLU A 159 1.63 -1.63 0.81
CA GLU A 159 1.18 -0.92 -0.38
C GLU A 159 0.01 0.01 -0.07
N ARG A 160 -0.21 0.99 -0.95
CA ARG A 160 -1.49 1.68 -1.01
C ARG A 160 -2.52 0.75 -1.64
N ASP A 161 -3.59 0.49 -0.93
CA ASP A 161 -4.68 -0.37 -1.40
C ASP A 161 -5.97 -0.09 -0.63
N PHE A 162 -7.05 -0.73 -1.06
CA PHE A 162 -8.26 -0.81 -0.27
C PHE A 162 -8.05 -1.71 0.95
N GLY A 163 -8.60 -1.29 2.09
CA GLY A 163 -8.84 -2.17 3.21
C GLY A 163 -10.10 -2.99 2.93
N TYR A 164 -10.03 -4.29 3.14
CA TYR A 164 -11.14 -5.21 2.92
C TYR A 164 -11.73 -5.68 4.24
N ASN A 165 -13.06 -5.82 4.26
CA ASN A 165 -13.74 -6.73 5.18
C ASN A 165 -13.50 -8.14 4.65
N SER A 166 -12.27 -8.61 4.84
CA SER A 166 -11.80 -9.80 4.17
C SER A 166 -12.70 -11.00 4.48
N SER A 167 -13.15 -11.66 3.42
CA SER A 167 -13.90 -12.91 3.52
C SER A 167 -13.02 -14.10 3.91
N ILE A 168 -11.69 -13.97 3.80
CA ILE A 168 -10.75 -15.01 4.18
C ILE A 168 -10.27 -14.83 5.63
N GLY A 169 -10.33 -15.91 6.41
CA GLY A 169 -9.75 -15.98 7.75
C GLY A 169 -8.22 -16.16 7.70
N PHE A 170 -7.65 -16.74 8.75
CA PHE A 170 -6.26 -17.19 8.69
C PHE A 170 -6.12 -18.38 7.75
N VAL A 171 -5.21 -18.29 6.79
CA VAL A 171 -4.95 -19.34 5.79
C VAL A 171 -3.65 -20.05 6.14
N LYS A 172 -3.66 -21.38 6.12
CA LYS A 172 -2.45 -22.19 6.35
C LYS A 172 -1.44 -21.96 5.23
N GLU A 173 -0.15 -21.99 5.54
CA GLU A 173 0.91 -21.68 4.58
C GLU A 173 0.87 -22.58 3.32
N ASP A 174 0.59 -23.87 3.50
CA ASP A 174 0.51 -24.88 2.43
C ASP A 174 -0.50 -24.58 1.32
N SER A 175 -1.51 -23.78 1.64
CA SER A 175 -2.64 -23.43 0.79
C SER A 175 -2.67 -21.93 0.48
N ALA A 176 -1.90 -21.12 1.20
CA ALA A 176 -1.94 -19.66 1.11
C ALA A 176 -1.71 -19.13 -0.32
N ARG A 177 -0.77 -19.73 -1.07
CA ARG A 177 -0.51 -19.35 -2.48
C ARG A 177 -1.72 -19.52 -3.41
N LYS A 178 -2.64 -20.42 -3.08
CA LYS A 178 -3.83 -20.74 -3.89
C LYS A 178 -5.05 -19.91 -3.49
N VAL A 179 -4.98 -19.22 -2.36
CA VAL A 179 -6.08 -18.41 -1.85
C VAL A 179 -5.88 -16.97 -2.30
N VAL A 180 -6.94 -16.39 -2.87
CA VAL A 180 -6.99 -14.97 -3.23
C VAL A 180 -7.91 -14.29 -2.23
N GLU A 181 -7.47 -13.15 -1.70
CA GLU A 181 -8.32 -12.33 -0.85
C GLU A 181 -9.43 -11.71 -1.69
N GLY A 182 -10.67 -12.03 -1.32
CA GLY A 182 -11.87 -11.44 -1.88
C GLY A 182 -12.63 -10.64 -0.82
N GLY A 183 -13.62 -9.89 -1.27
CA GLY A 183 -14.50 -9.12 -0.40
C GLY A 183 -14.80 -7.74 -0.97
N ASN A 184 -15.74 -7.07 -0.34
CA ASN A 184 -16.07 -5.70 -0.71
C ASN A 184 -14.98 -4.77 -0.15
N PRO A 185 -14.40 -3.89 -0.99
CA PRO A 185 -13.50 -2.86 -0.49
C PRO A 185 -14.29 -1.95 0.44
N VAL A 186 -13.73 -1.68 1.62
CA VAL A 186 -14.40 -0.86 2.64
C VAL A 186 -14.01 0.59 2.44
N LYS A 187 -12.70 0.86 2.36
CA LYS A 187 -12.14 2.19 2.20
C LYS A 187 -10.76 2.09 1.57
N GLU A 188 -10.38 3.10 0.79
CA GLU A 188 -8.98 3.29 0.42
C GLU A 188 -8.16 3.61 1.67
N MET A 189 -7.03 2.92 1.82
CA MET A 189 -6.11 3.09 2.93
C MET A 189 -4.81 3.68 2.41
N ALA A 190 -4.18 4.53 3.23
CA ALA A 190 -2.88 5.10 2.88
C ALA A 190 -1.82 3.99 2.78
N ILE A 191 -1.89 3.04 3.72
CA ILE A 191 -1.01 1.88 3.79
C ILE A 191 -1.83 0.66 4.24
N VAL A 192 -1.62 -0.47 3.57
CA VAL A 192 -2.08 -1.80 3.97
C VAL A 192 -0.88 -2.74 4.05
N LEU A 193 -0.74 -3.44 5.17
CA LEU A 193 0.23 -4.49 5.39
C LEU A 193 -0.37 -5.86 5.07
N LYS A 194 0.39 -6.63 4.30
CA LYS A 194 0.01 -7.95 3.81
C LYS A 194 1.12 -8.96 4.06
N ASN A 195 0.77 -10.23 4.17
CA ASN A 195 1.75 -11.32 4.23
C ASN A 195 2.46 -11.50 2.87
N LYS A 196 3.43 -12.43 2.80
CA LYS A 196 4.19 -12.73 1.58
C LYS A 196 3.36 -13.23 0.38
N TYR A 197 2.12 -13.67 0.61
CA TYR A 197 1.17 -14.10 -0.43
C TYR A 197 0.17 -13.00 -0.81
N GLY A 198 0.29 -11.80 -0.24
CA GLY A 198 -0.58 -10.67 -0.53
C GLY A 198 -1.92 -10.69 0.18
N HIS A 199 -2.10 -11.49 1.24
CA HIS A 199 -3.30 -11.41 2.09
C HIS A 199 -3.15 -10.33 3.14
N GLN A 200 -4.19 -9.51 3.33
CA GLN A 200 -4.26 -8.50 4.38
C GLN A 200 -4.10 -9.16 5.75
N LEU A 201 -3.24 -8.57 6.57
CA LEU A 201 -3.10 -9.00 7.95
C LEU A 201 -4.38 -8.68 8.75
N LYS A 202 -4.53 -9.34 9.90
CA LYS A 202 -5.68 -9.18 10.78
C LYS A 202 -5.26 -8.47 12.05
N GLY A 203 -6.17 -7.72 12.65
CA GLY A 203 -5.96 -7.22 14.01
C GLY A 203 -5.71 -8.40 14.97
N PRO A 204 -5.12 -8.17 16.17
CA PRO A 204 -4.75 -6.87 16.72
C PRO A 204 -3.45 -6.28 16.13
N PHE A 205 -2.76 -6.97 15.22
CA PHE A 205 -1.61 -6.40 14.51
C PHE A 205 -2.02 -5.09 13.79
N PRO A 206 -1.27 -3.99 13.91
CA PRO A 206 -1.58 -2.74 13.22
C PRO A 206 -1.28 -2.88 11.72
N TYR A 207 -2.28 -3.29 10.95
CA TYR A 207 -2.10 -3.68 9.56
C TYR A 207 -2.48 -2.62 8.55
N SER A 208 -3.08 -1.50 8.95
CA SER A 208 -3.47 -0.45 8.01
C SER A 208 -3.51 0.92 8.66
N VAL A 209 -3.17 1.94 7.87
CA VAL A 209 -3.36 3.33 8.23
C VAL A 209 -4.46 3.90 7.36
N LYS A 210 -5.57 4.27 8.00
CA LYS A 210 -6.73 4.85 7.32
C LYS A 210 -6.36 6.21 6.75
N GLU A 211 -6.85 6.50 5.55
CA GLU A 211 -6.84 7.88 5.07
C GLU A 211 -7.78 8.71 5.97
N LYS A 212 -7.19 9.68 6.68
CA LYS A 212 -7.92 10.69 7.45
C LYS A 212 -8.66 11.57 6.46
N ASN A 213 -9.98 11.68 6.58
CA ASN A 213 -10.89 12.34 5.63
C ASN A 213 -10.28 13.62 5.04
N PHE A 214 -9.93 13.59 3.75
CA PHE A 214 -9.52 14.78 3.02
C PHE A 214 -10.52 15.04 1.91
N MET A 215 -10.85 16.31 1.73
CA MET A 215 -11.58 16.79 0.56
C MET A 215 -10.86 16.35 -0.71
N ASP A 216 -11.60 16.15 -1.81
CA ASP A 216 -11.10 15.81 -3.16
C ASP A 216 -10.29 16.98 -3.78
N ALA A 217 -9.28 17.47 -3.07
CA ALA A 217 -8.35 18.46 -3.57
C ALA A 217 -7.30 17.75 -4.43
N THR A 218 -7.11 18.27 -5.64
CA THR A 218 -6.06 17.84 -6.58
C THR A 218 -5.11 19.01 -6.82
N TYR A 219 -3.83 18.70 -6.92
CA TYR A 219 -2.76 19.66 -7.06
C TYR A 219 -1.95 19.39 -8.31
N ASP A 220 -1.57 20.44 -9.03
CA ASP A 220 -0.63 20.35 -10.14
C ASP A 220 0.80 20.38 -9.57
N ILE A 221 1.50 19.25 -9.65
CA ILE A 221 2.88 19.11 -9.19
C ILE A 221 3.82 19.21 -10.39
N PRO A 222 4.81 20.13 -10.40
CA PRO A 222 5.78 20.24 -11.48
C PRO A 222 6.60 18.95 -11.64
N ILE A 223 6.75 18.50 -12.88
CA ILE A 223 7.53 17.31 -13.27
C ILE A 223 8.27 17.58 -14.57
N THR A 224 9.46 17.01 -14.71
CA THR A 224 10.21 17.03 -15.98
C THR A 224 9.92 15.75 -16.75
N VAL A 225 9.45 15.91 -17.99
CA VAL A 225 9.21 14.83 -18.94
C VAL A 225 10.29 14.90 -20.02
N ASN A 226 11.05 13.82 -20.15
CA ASN A 226 12.09 13.66 -21.17
C ASN A 226 11.57 12.73 -22.27
N ASN A 227 11.38 13.26 -23.48
CA ASN A 227 10.92 12.52 -24.65
C ASN A 227 12.09 12.30 -25.60
N THR A 228 12.60 11.08 -25.68
CA THR A 228 13.62 10.69 -26.67
C THR A 228 12.96 9.85 -27.75
N SER A 229 13.16 10.23 -29.02
CA SER A 229 12.55 9.55 -30.17
C SER A 229 12.84 8.05 -30.14
N GLY A 230 11.79 7.23 -30.26
CA GLY A 230 11.90 5.76 -30.25
C GLY A 230 12.00 5.11 -28.87
N THR A 231 11.92 5.89 -27.78
CA THR A 231 11.92 5.36 -26.41
C THR A 231 10.67 5.78 -25.64
N ALA A 232 10.32 5.01 -24.60
CA ALA A 232 9.28 5.41 -23.67
C ALA A 232 9.67 6.70 -22.94
N PRO A 233 8.71 7.59 -22.62
CA PRO A 233 8.99 8.80 -21.87
C PRO A 233 9.64 8.45 -20.52
N SER A 234 10.57 9.29 -20.08
CA SER A 234 11.12 9.22 -18.72
C SER A 234 10.74 10.45 -17.91
N PHE A 235 10.62 10.26 -16.61
CA PHE A 235 10.12 11.27 -15.69
C PHE A 235 11.17 11.57 -14.62
N GLU A 236 11.34 12.85 -14.33
CA GLU A 236 12.15 13.32 -13.20
C GLU A 236 11.28 14.20 -12.31
N TYR A 237 11.25 13.85 -11.03
CA TYR A 237 10.48 14.57 -10.02
C TYR A 237 11.32 14.73 -8.74
N GLN A 238 11.45 15.97 -8.28
CA GLN A 238 12.04 16.28 -6.99
C GLN A 238 10.95 16.43 -5.94
N VAL A 239 11.02 15.63 -4.87
CA VAL A 239 10.03 15.68 -3.78
C VAL A 239 10.03 17.04 -3.09
N ASN A 240 8.90 17.73 -3.13
CA ASN A 240 8.66 18.90 -2.29
C ASN A 240 8.08 18.45 -0.95
N ARG A 241 8.92 18.44 0.09
CA ARG A 241 8.56 18.00 1.44
C ARG A 241 7.65 18.97 2.21
N THR A 242 7.43 20.17 1.67
CA THR A 242 6.66 21.25 2.31
C THR A 242 5.59 21.82 1.38
N TYR A 243 5.20 21.09 0.33
CA TYR A 243 4.28 21.55 -0.71
C TYR A 243 2.97 22.15 -0.17
N LEU A 244 2.30 21.46 0.75
CA LEU A 244 1.04 21.92 1.36
C LEU A 244 1.25 23.13 2.27
N ALA A 245 2.39 23.22 2.95
CA ALA A 245 2.73 24.39 3.75
C ALA A 245 3.00 25.60 2.87
N ASP A 246 3.72 25.40 1.76
CA ASP A 246 3.98 26.43 0.76
C ASP A 246 2.66 26.93 0.17
N LEU A 247 1.72 26.05 -0.22
CA LEU A 247 0.41 26.49 -0.74
C LEU A 247 -0.36 27.39 0.23
N LYS A 248 -0.40 27.05 1.53
CA LYS A 248 -1.07 27.88 2.55
C LYS A 248 -0.46 29.26 2.70
N GLU A 249 0.85 29.38 2.54
CA GLU A 249 1.53 30.68 2.63
C GLU A 249 1.29 31.52 1.35
N LYS A 250 1.15 30.87 0.18
CA LYS A 250 0.77 31.53 -1.08
C LYS A 250 -0.64 32.12 -1.01
N ASP A 251 -1.59 31.39 -0.43
CA ASP A 251 -2.98 31.85 -0.25
C ASP A 251 -3.06 33.09 0.67
N LYS A 252 -2.06 33.29 1.54
CA LYS A 252 -1.89 34.51 2.36
C LYS A 252 -1.19 35.65 1.62
N GLY A 253 -1.01 35.54 0.30
CA GLY A 253 -0.37 36.55 -0.54
C GLY A 253 1.16 36.58 -0.47
N LYS A 254 1.82 35.60 0.18
CA LYS A 254 3.30 35.55 0.18
C LYS A 254 3.81 35.02 -1.16
N LYS A 255 4.83 35.70 -1.70
CA LYS A 255 5.58 35.19 -2.86
C LYS A 255 6.43 34.01 -2.41
N ILE A 256 6.19 32.85 -3.01
CA ILE A 256 7.00 31.66 -2.79
C ILE A 256 7.68 31.33 -4.11
N ALA A 257 9.02 31.35 -4.10
CA ALA A 257 9.77 30.88 -5.24
C ALA A 257 9.44 29.39 -5.46
N PRO A 258 9.08 28.96 -6.68
CA PRO A 258 8.84 27.55 -6.95
C PRO A 258 10.12 26.76 -6.63
N LYS A 259 10.04 25.88 -5.62
CA LYS A 259 11.16 25.02 -5.19
C LYS A 259 11.51 23.95 -6.23
N THR A 260 10.61 23.69 -7.17
CA THR A 260 10.77 22.70 -8.22
C THR A 260 10.48 23.30 -9.59
N THR A 261 11.33 22.98 -10.56
CA THR A 261 11.16 23.32 -11.98
C THR A 261 10.79 22.06 -12.74
N GLY A 262 9.81 22.16 -13.64
CA GLY A 262 9.42 21.07 -14.54
C GLY A 262 8.86 21.65 -15.83
N ASN A 263 8.96 20.90 -16.92
CA ASN A 263 8.38 21.28 -18.23
C ASN A 263 6.93 20.77 -18.40
N SER A 264 6.39 20.08 -17.39
CA SER A 264 5.01 19.59 -17.34
C SER A 264 4.49 19.59 -15.90
N THR A 265 3.23 19.19 -15.72
CA THR A 265 2.60 18.98 -14.41
C THR A 265 1.99 17.59 -14.33
N ALA A 266 1.93 17.03 -13.12
CA ALA A 266 1.15 15.85 -12.78
C ALA A 266 0.02 16.24 -11.83
N LYS A 267 -1.20 15.77 -12.11
CA LYS A 267 -2.36 15.98 -11.21
C LYS A 267 -2.34 14.97 -10.08
N ILE A 268 -2.06 15.45 -8.86
CA ILE A 268 -1.90 14.61 -7.67
C ILE A 268 -2.96 14.94 -6.64
N LYS A 269 -3.75 13.93 -6.25
CA LYS A 269 -4.70 14.08 -5.13
C LYS A 269 -3.95 14.37 -3.83
N LYS A 270 -4.55 15.16 -2.96
CA LYS A 270 -3.97 15.57 -1.66
C LYS A 270 -3.43 14.41 -0.85
N GLN A 271 -4.13 13.29 -0.78
CA GLN A 271 -3.68 12.12 -0.01
C GLN A 271 -2.37 11.51 -0.53
N TYR A 272 -1.98 11.76 -1.78
CA TYR A 272 -0.74 11.25 -2.38
C TYR A 272 0.39 12.28 -2.43
N THR A 273 0.19 13.43 -1.80
CA THR A 273 1.30 14.36 -1.52
C THR A 273 2.25 13.73 -0.51
N TYR A 274 3.54 14.10 -0.61
CA TYR A 274 4.56 13.59 0.30
C TYR A 274 4.17 13.79 1.77
N GLU A 275 3.69 14.96 2.18
CA GLU A 275 3.39 15.21 3.59
C GLU A 275 2.27 14.32 4.14
N LYS A 276 1.29 13.94 3.31
CA LYS A 276 0.22 13.03 3.73
C LYS A 276 0.69 11.59 3.81
N LEU A 277 1.51 11.16 2.86
CA LEU A 277 2.12 9.84 2.90
C LEU A 277 3.11 9.73 4.07
N ALA A 278 3.95 10.74 4.29
CA ALA A 278 4.89 10.82 5.41
C ALA A 278 4.17 10.72 6.76
N ALA A 279 3.10 11.50 6.97
CA ALA A 279 2.31 11.41 8.19
C ALA A 279 1.68 10.02 8.40
N SER A 280 1.26 9.36 7.32
CA SER A 280 0.68 8.01 7.39
C SER A 280 1.75 6.95 7.71
N VAL A 281 2.96 7.10 7.16
CA VAL A 281 4.10 6.23 7.45
C VAL A 281 4.56 6.38 8.91
N ASP A 282 4.62 7.62 9.41
CA ASP A 282 4.98 7.92 10.79
C ASP A 282 3.98 7.31 11.77
N GLU A 283 2.68 7.44 11.49
CA GLU A 283 1.60 6.80 12.25
C GLU A 283 1.73 5.27 12.27
N LEU A 284 2.02 4.64 11.13
CA LEU A 284 2.28 3.20 11.07
C LEU A 284 3.48 2.79 11.94
N ASN A 285 4.57 3.55 11.85
CA ASN A 285 5.79 3.30 12.62
C ASN A 285 5.53 3.35 14.13
N ASP A 286 4.75 4.33 14.58
CA ASP A 286 4.33 4.49 15.98
C ASP A 286 3.40 3.37 16.45
N GLU A 287 2.43 2.97 15.61
CA GLU A 287 1.53 1.86 15.93
C GLU A 287 2.29 0.53 16.07
N LEU A 288 3.20 0.22 15.14
CA LEU A 288 4.04 -0.97 15.21
C LEU A 288 4.93 -0.96 16.45
N SER A 289 5.55 0.19 16.76
CA SER A 289 6.40 0.35 17.94
C SER A 289 5.62 0.15 19.24
N ARG A 290 4.45 0.78 19.37
CA ARG A 290 3.57 0.61 20.54
C ARG A 290 3.05 -0.81 20.69
N PHE A 291 2.70 -1.46 19.57
CA PHE A 291 2.24 -2.85 19.59
C PHE A 291 3.37 -3.79 20.01
N TYR A 292 4.56 -3.66 19.42
CA TYR A 292 5.74 -4.45 19.78
C TYR A 292 6.09 -4.38 21.27
N GLN A 293 6.08 -3.18 21.86
CA GLN A 293 6.36 -2.98 23.29
C GLN A 293 5.37 -3.73 24.22
N LYS A 294 4.14 -3.95 23.76
CA LYS A 294 3.09 -4.64 24.51
C LYS A 294 3.01 -6.12 24.19
N SER A 295 3.60 -6.56 23.08
CA SER A 295 3.54 -7.95 22.62
C SER A 295 4.57 -8.80 23.36
N PRO A 296 4.14 -9.85 24.09
CA PRO A 296 5.09 -10.76 24.73
C PRO A 296 5.92 -11.48 23.66
N LYS A 297 7.20 -11.73 23.97
CA LYS A 297 8.02 -12.67 23.20
C LYS A 297 7.39 -14.06 23.34
N MET A 298 7.18 -14.72 22.21
CA MET A 298 6.58 -16.05 22.23
C MET A 298 7.63 -17.15 22.30
N ASP A 299 7.41 -18.05 23.24
CA ASP A 299 8.13 -19.30 23.37
C ASP A 299 7.55 -20.31 22.37
N MET A 300 8.31 -20.62 21.32
CA MET A 300 7.87 -21.50 20.23
C MET A 300 7.65 -22.95 20.69
N GLU A 301 8.27 -23.37 21.80
CA GLU A 301 8.11 -24.72 22.35
C GLU A 301 6.77 -24.87 23.09
N LYS A 302 6.31 -23.77 23.71
CA LYS A 302 5.04 -23.72 24.47
C LYS A 302 3.84 -23.29 23.62
N MET A 303 4.06 -22.96 22.36
CA MET A 303 2.99 -22.51 21.48
C MET A 303 2.07 -23.67 21.08
N ASP A 304 0.77 -23.44 21.14
CA ASP A 304 -0.24 -24.37 20.62
C ASP A 304 0.11 -24.81 19.18
N PRO A 305 0.34 -26.12 18.95
CA PRO A 305 0.65 -26.65 17.62
C PRO A 305 -0.37 -26.26 16.54
N SER A 306 -1.62 -25.98 16.92
CA SER A 306 -2.68 -25.56 16.00
C SER A 306 -2.43 -24.19 15.36
N VAL A 307 -1.56 -23.37 15.95
CA VAL A 307 -1.22 -22.02 15.46
C VAL A 307 -0.07 -22.06 14.43
N LYS A 308 0.84 -23.03 14.55
CA LYS A 308 2.06 -23.13 13.72
C LYS A 308 1.82 -23.01 12.20
N PRO A 309 0.77 -23.60 11.61
CA PRO A 309 0.51 -23.48 10.17
C PRO A 309 0.23 -22.05 9.66
N PHE A 310 0.04 -21.08 10.55
CA PHE A 310 -0.29 -19.69 10.24
C PHE A 310 0.87 -18.71 10.49
N LEU A 311 2.05 -19.21 10.87
CA LEU A 311 3.22 -18.42 11.26
C LEU A 311 4.20 -18.29 10.09
N TYR A 312 3.91 -17.40 9.16
CA TYR A 312 4.72 -17.16 7.97
C TYR A 312 4.66 -15.71 7.46
#